data_AF-A0A9D5M019-F1
#
_entry.id   AF-A0A9D5M019-F1
#
_cell.length_a   1.000
_cell.length_b   1.000
_cell.length_c   1.000
_cell.angle_alpha   90.00
_cell.angle_beta   90.00
_cell.angle_gamma   90.00
#
_symmetry.space_group_name_H-M   'P 1'
#
loop_
_entity.id
_entity.type
_entity.pdbx_description
1 polymer ?
#
loop_
_entity_poly.entity_id
_entity_poly.type
_entity_poly.pdbx_seq_one_letter_code
_entity_poly.pdbx_strand_id
1 'polypeptide(L)' 'MGLCMGCMKEKGEAQVCPYCGLDETELAQSAGAFLPPGTLLHDRYTVGIALGQGGFGITYIGFDNVLNTRVAIKEY' A
#
# COMPACT_ATOMS: atom_id res chain seq x y z
N MET A 1 -8.72 -2.23 13.32
CA MET A 1 -7.28 -2.13 12.98
C MET A 1 -7.18 -1.49 11.61
N GLY A 2 -6.63 -0.28 11.52
CA GLY A 2 -6.40 0.38 10.22
C GLY A 2 -4.91 0.39 9.91
N LEU A 3 -4.51 -0.37 8.89
CA LEU A 3 -3.15 -0.37 8.36
C LEU A 3 -3.01 0.83 7.41
N CYS A 4 -1.92 1.59 7.50
CA CYS A 4 -1.66 2.66 6.55
C CYS A 4 -1.11 2.11 5.23
N MET A 5 -1.79 2.37 4.12
CA MET A 5 -1.36 1.94 2.78
C MET A 5 -0.10 2.65 2.24
N GLY A 6 0.36 3.72 2.91
CA GLY A 6 1.55 4.46 2.52
C GLY A 6 2.85 3.98 3.17
N CYS A 7 2.77 3.43 4.39
CA CYS A 7 3.96 3.03 5.14
C CYS A 7 3.86 1.65 5.80
N MET A 8 2.69 1.01 5.72
CA MET A 8 2.37 -0.31 6.28
C MET A 8 2.54 -0.41 7.79
N LYS A 9 2.34 0.71 8.50
CA LYS A 9 2.23 0.73 9.96
C LYS A 9 0.76 0.79 10.37
N GLU A 10 0.45 0.18 11.52
CA GLU A 10 -0.88 0.31 12.12
C GLU A 10 -1.11 1.75 12.56
N LYS A 11 -2.09 2.41 11.97
CA LYS A 11 -2.49 3.79 12.30
C LYS A 11 -3.81 3.87 13.08
N GLY A 12 -4.47 2.73 13.31
CA GLY A 12 -5.80 2.72 13.91
C GLY A 12 -6.84 3.41 13.03
N GLU A 13 -7.66 4.28 13.61
CA GLU A 13 -8.74 4.99 12.91
C GLU A 13 -8.34 6.39 12.42
N ALA A 14 -7.05 6.76 12.53
CA ALA A 14 -6.57 8.07 12.10
C ALA A 14 -6.75 8.25 10.58
N GLN A 15 -7.39 9.33 10.15
CA GLN A 15 -7.55 9.67 8.72
C GLN A 15 -6.20 10.00 8.06
N VAL A 16 -5.38 10.78 8.76
CA VAL A 16 -4.00 11.08 8.37
C VAL A 16 -3.06 10.18 9.15
N CYS A 17 -2.18 9.47 8.46
CA CYS A 17 -1.23 8.57 9.10
C CYS A 17 -0.21 9.35 9.95
N PRO A 18 -0.07 9.08 11.26
CA PRO A 18 0.87 9.80 12.12
C PRO A 18 2.35 9.46 11.85
N TYR A 19 2.63 8.42 11.05
CA TYR A 19 3.99 7.95 10.78
C TYR A 19 4.56 8.44 9.46
N CYS A 20 3.72 8.66 8.45
CA CYS A 20 4.16 9.11 7.13
C CYS A 20 3.40 10.33 6.59
N GLY A 21 2.36 10.80 7.30
CA GLY A 21 1.56 11.95 6.91
C GLY A 21 0.57 11.69 5.76
N LEU A 22 0.46 10.46 5.28
CA LEU A 22 -0.46 10.11 4.19
C LEU A 22 -1.92 10.31 4.62
N ASP A 23 -2.67 11.06 3.82
CA ASP A 23 -4.13 11.19 3.91
C ASP A 23 -4.81 10.10 3.06
N GLU A 24 -5.67 9.29 3.66
CA GLU A 24 -6.36 8.21 2.94
C GLU A 24 -7.41 8.71 1.93
N THR A 25 -7.89 9.94 2.07
CA THR A 25 -8.83 10.52 1.11
C THR A 25 -8.16 10.81 -0.24
N GLU A 26 -6.85 11.08 -0.24
CA GLU A 26 -6.06 11.27 -1.46
C GLU A 26 -5.82 9.94 -2.20
N LEU A 27 -5.78 8.82 -1.47
CA LEU A 27 -5.58 7.49 -2.05
C LEU A 27 -6.73 7.08 -2.98
N ALA A 28 -7.97 7.37 -2.59
CA ALA A 28 -9.16 7.02 -3.35
C ALA A 28 -9.20 7.68 -4.74
N GLN A 29 -8.43 8.76 -4.94
CA GLN A 29 -8.35 9.50 -6.19
C GLN A 29 -7.25 8.99 -7.13
N SER A 30 -6.38 8.09 -6.66
CA SER A 30 -5.19 7.62 -7.38
C SER A 30 -5.39 6.35 -8.25
N ALA A 31 -6.64 6.01 -8.56
CA ALA A 31 -7.03 4.82 -9.33
C ALA A 31 -6.81 4.95 -10.86
N GLY A 32 -5.59 5.32 -11.27
CA GLY A 32 -5.18 5.31 -12.68
C GLY A 32 -4.83 3.89 -13.17
N ALA A 33 -3.70 3.76 -13.87
CA ALA A 33 -3.17 2.48 -14.37
C ALA A 33 -2.51 1.59 -13.29
N PHE A 34 -2.67 1.91 -12.01
CA PHE A 34 -2.03 1.23 -10.88
C PHE A 34 -3.02 0.33 -10.15
N LEU A 35 -2.54 -0.75 -9.53
CA LEU A 35 -3.34 -1.50 -8.56
C LEU A 35 -3.83 -0.59 -7.42
N PRO A 36 -5.13 -0.61 -7.09
CA PRO A 36 -5.66 0.14 -5.97
C PRO A 36 -5.00 -0.30 -4.66
N PRO A 37 -4.60 0.62 -3.78
CA PRO A 37 -4.16 0.25 -2.45
C PRO A 37 -5.28 -0.46 -1.68
N GLY A 38 -4.91 -1.45 -0.88
CA GLY A 38 -5.83 -2.38 -0.24
C GLY A 38 -6.12 -3.64 -1.08
N THR A 39 -5.67 -3.70 -2.33
CA THR A 39 -5.79 -4.92 -3.15
C THR A 39 -5.11 -6.10 -2.47
N LEU A 40 -5.83 -7.21 -2.31
CA LEU A 40 -5.29 -8.45 -1.75
C LEU A 40 -4.82 -9.38 -2.88
N LEU A 41 -3.53 -9.71 -2.88
CA LEU A 41 -2.92 -10.64 -3.83
C LEU A 41 -2.64 -11.99 -3.16
N HIS A 42 -3.09 -13.06 -3.82
CA HIS A 42 -2.89 -14.45 -3.39
C HIS A 42 -3.27 -14.70 -1.92
N ASP A 43 -4.29 -14.00 -1.42
CA ASP A 43 -4.76 -14.05 -0.02
C ASP A 43 -3.67 -13.82 1.03
N ARG A 44 -2.55 -13.19 0.64
CA ARG A 44 -1.38 -13.01 1.50
C ARG A 44 -0.86 -11.59 1.50
N TYR A 45 -0.83 -10.92 0.35
CA TYR A 45 -0.18 -9.62 0.25
C TYR A 45 -1.20 -8.51 0.08
N THR A 46 -1.22 -7.57 1.02
CA THR A 46 -1.99 -6.33 0.87
C THR A 46 -1.12 -5.31 0.15
N VAL A 47 -1.60 -4.82 -1.00
CA VAL A 47 -0.92 -3.82 -1.82
C VAL A 47 -1.14 -2.43 -1.22
N GLY A 48 -0.11 -1.61 -1.18
CA GLY A 48 -0.15 -0.19 -0.81
C GLY A 48 -0.04 0.73 -2.01
N ILE A 49 0.43 1.95 -1.75
CA ILE A 49 0.72 2.91 -2.82
C ILE A 49 1.88 2.45 -3.72
N ALA A 50 1.87 2.94 -4.96
CA ALA A 50 3.02 2.82 -5.84
C ALA A 50 4.21 3.62 -5.25
N LEU A 51 5.37 2.97 -5.15
CA LEU A 51 6.64 3.59 -4.80
C LEU A 51 7.32 4.20 -6.02
N GLY A 52 7.07 3.66 -7.21
CA GLY A 52 7.60 4.19 -8.46
C GLY A 52 7.31 3.28 -9.65
N GLN A 53 7.46 3.83 -10.85
CA GLN A 53 7.35 3.13 -12.11
C GLN A 53 8.71 3.19 -12.83
N GLY A 54 9.22 2.02 -13.22
CA GLY A 54 10.45 1.91 -14.01
C GLY A 54 10.19 1.21 -15.35
N GLY A 55 11.26 0.98 -16.12
CA GLY A 55 11.17 0.25 -17.41
C GLY A 55 10.75 -1.22 -17.29
N PHE A 56 10.57 -1.73 -16.06
CA PHE A 56 10.19 -3.11 -15.77
C PHE A 56 8.92 -3.18 -14.91
N GLY A 57 7.99 -2.23 -15.10
CA GLY A 57 6.71 -2.19 -14.37
C GLY A 57 6.75 -1.35 -13.10
N ILE A 58 5.69 -1.48 -12.31
CA ILE A 58 5.46 -0.68 -11.11
C ILE A 58 5.93 -1.45 -9.87
N THR A 59 6.53 -0.72 -8.93
CA THR A 59 6.86 -1.23 -7.59
C THR A 59 5.92 -0.60 -6.58
N TYR A 60 5.27 -1.41 -5.78
CA TYR A 60 4.38 -1.04 -4.70
C TYR A 60 5.02 -1.32 -3.34
N ILE A 61 4.68 -0.52 -2.34
CA ILE A 61 4.81 -0.97 -0.96
C ILE A 61 3.71 -1.99 -0.69
N GLY A 62 3.99 -3.02 0.11
CA GLY A 62 3.00 -4.02 0.46
C GLY A 62 3.17 -4.51 1.89
N PHE A 63 2.21 -5.29 2.36
CA PHE A 63 2.23 -5.96 3.64
C PHE A 63 1.97 -7.45 3.46
N ASP A 64 2.85 -8.28 3.99
CA ASP A 64 2.66 -9.73 4.06
C ASP A 64 1.81 -10.05 5.31
N ASN A 65 0.55 -10.43 5.10
CA ASN A 65 -0.39 -10.73 6.18
C ASN A 65 -0.05 -12.01 6.95
N VAL A 66 0.79 -12.89 6.41
CA VAL A 66 1.24 -14.12 7.09
C VAL A 66 2.43 -13.81 7.99
N LEU A 67 3.40 -13.07 7.47
CA LEU A 67 4.63 -12.72 8.21
C LEU A 67 4.49 -11.43 9.03
N ASN A 68 3.37 -10.71 8.89
CA ASN A 68 3.10 -9.40 9.51
C ASN A 68 4.24 -8.40 9.28
N THR A 69 4.72 -8.30 8.04
CA THR A 69 5.87 -7.46 7.71
C THR A 69 5.68 -6.68 6.42
N ARG A 70 6.35 -5.54 6.34
CA ARG A 70 6.38 -4.69 5.15
C ARG A 70 7.26 -5.34 4.07
N VAL A 71 6.75 -5.35 2.84
CA VAL A 71 7.44 -5.88 1.65
C VAL A 71 7.38 -4.87 0.50
N ALA A 72 8.14 -5.13 -0.56
CA ALA A 72 7.99 -4.48 -1.84
C ALA A 72 7.41 -5.49 -2.85
N ILE A 73 6.38 -5.08 -3.60
CA ILE A 73 5.72 -5.90 -4.63
C ILE A 73 6.05 -5.27 -5.96
N LYS A 74 6.53 -6.06 -6.93
CA LYS A 74 6.88 -5.57 -8.27
C LYS A 74 6.12 -6.35 -9.32
N GLU A 75 5.54 -5.64 -10.28
CA GLU A 75 4.87 -6.25 -11.44
C GLU A 75 5.89 -6.96 -12.35
N TYR A 76 5.48 -8.09 -12.92
CA TYR A 76 6.24 -8.89 -13.89
C TYR A 76 5.31 -9.47 -14.94
#